data_AF-A0A0G1QPK4-F1
#
_entry.id   AF-A0A0G1QPK4-F1
#
_cell.length_a   1.000
_cell.length_b   1.000
_cell.length_c   1.000
_cell.angle_alpha   90.00
_cell.angle_beta   90.00
_cell.angle_gamma   90.00
#
_symmetry.space_group_name_H-M   'P 1'
#
loop_
_entity.id
_entity.type
_entity.pdbx_description
1 polymer ?
#
loop_
_entity_poly.entity_id
_entity_poly.type
_entity_poly.pdbx_seq_one_letter_code
_entity_poly.pdbx_strand_id
1 'polypeptide(L)'
;MVNTGIMEFVIPELLSTKAIKQGGHHIYDVFTHSLEALRACPSSDPVVRLATLLHDIDKPAVAKAEGVRGVTFYNHEVSGARTAKRVAERLKLPKKDQDRVFTLVRWHMFVYESKMTDASIRRFIRRVGKENIHDMMALRIGDRVGGGSKATSWRLTELQKRIGEQFYEPLSLKDLAIDGADVMQTLNIKPSRKVGEILNTLFEEILDDPKKNVKDELIKRLKELD
;
A
#
# COMPACT_ATOMS: atom_id res chain seq x y z
N MET A 1 3.65 5.35 28.35
CA MET A 1 4.07 3.99 27.95
C MET A 1 5.58 3.82 27.99
N VAL A 2 6.37 4.68 27.32
CA VAL A 2 7.85 4.57 27.34
C VAL A 2 8.43 4.78 28.74
N ASN A 3 8.15 5.92 29.38
CA ASN A 3 8.75 6.26 30.69
C ASN A 3 8.36 5.30 31.82
N THR A 4 7.28 4.55 31.62
CA THR A 4 6.72 3.62 32.60
C THR A 4 7.12 2.16 32.31
N GLY A 5 7.96 1.90 31.29
CA GLY A 5 8.36 0.53 30.87
C GLY A 5 7.27 -0.27 30.14
N ILE A 6 6.01 0.18 30.16
CA ILE A 6 4.86 -0.55 29.56
C ILE A 6 5.08 -0.87 28.07
N MET A 7 5.77 0.00 27.33
CA MET A 7 5.99 -0.22 25.89
C MET A 7 6.73 -1.53 25.59
N GLU A 8 7.63 -1.98 26.49
CA GLU A 8 8.39 -3.23 26.35
C GLU A 8 7.50 -4.47 26.27
N PHE A 9 6.31 -4.40 26.87
CA PHE A 9 5.34 -5.49 26.88
C PHE A 9 4.33 -5.40 25.74
N VAL A 10 4.03 -4.19 25.27
CA VAL A 10 2.96 -3.95 24.29
C VAL A 10 3.49 -3.95 22.85
N ILE A 11 4.50 -3.11 22.57
CA ILE A 11 5.13 -2.99 21.24
C ILE A 11 6.66 -2.78 21.41
N PRO A 12 7.40 -3.79 21.90
CA PRO A 12 8.85 -3.71 22.06
C PRO A 12 9.59 -3.36 20.77
N GLU A 13 9.06 -3.76 19.61
CA GLU A 13 9.64 -3.46 18.29
C GLU A 13 9.74 -1.95 18.03
N LEU A 14 8.83 -1.17 18.60
CA LEU A 14 8.86 0.28 18.47
C LEU A 14 10.01 0.88 19.30
N LEU A 15 10.44 0.24 20.39
CA LEU A 15 11.60 0.73 21.14
C LEU A 15 12.90 0.56 20.37
N SER A 16 12.99 -0.47 19.51
CA SER A 16 14.15 -0.71 18.65
C SER A 16 14.37 0.38 17.60
N THR A 17 13.37 1.24 17.34
CA THR A 17 13.50 2.35 16.39
C THR A 17 14.11 3.63 17.00
N LYS A 18 14.29 3.67 18.32
CA LYS A 18 14.89 4.81 19.01
C LYS A 18 16.35 5.02 18.62
N ALA A 19 16.76 6.28 18.47
CA ALA A 19 18.09 6.70 18.08
C ALA A 19 18.58 6.18 16.71
N ILE A 20 17.70 5.52 15.94
CA ILE A 20 17.99 5.12 14.57
C ILE A 20 17.87 6.36 13.68
N LYS A 21 19.02 6.91 13.28
CA LYS A 21 19.10 8.08 12.40
C LYS A 21 18.49 7.75 11.05
N GLN A 22 17.93 8.76 10.40
CA GLN A 22 17.37 8.66 9.06
C GLN A 22 18.16 9.55 8.09
N GLY A 23 18.30 9.11 6.84
CA GLY A 23 18.86 9.93 5.76
C GLY A 23 17.80 10.81 5.09
N GLY A 24 18.23 11.66 4.15
CA GLY A 24 17.32 12.42 3.31
C GLY A 24 16.67 13.62 4.02
N HIS A 25 15.34 13.71 3.93
CA HIS A 25 14.57 14.88 4.39
C HIS A 25 14.09 14.78 5.83
N HIS A 26 14.29 13.62 6.49
CA HIS A 26 13.85 13.40 7.85
C HIS A 26 14.71 14.19 8.83
N ILE A 27 14.06 14.91 9.75
CA ILE A 27 14.71 15.69 10.81
C ILE A 27 14.79 14.96 12.15
N TYR A 28 14.18 13.78 12.25
CA TYR A 28 14.05 12.99 13.47
C TYR A 28 14.61 11.57 13.30
N ASP A 29 14.92 10.91 14.42
CA ASP A 29 15.11 9.46 14.45
C ASP A 29 13.81 8.72 14.09
N VAL A 30 13.90 7.43 13.78
CA VAL A 30 12.73 6.65 13.33
C VAL A 30 11.62 6.66 14.39
N PHE A 31 11.94 6.50 15.67
CA PHE A 31 10.95 6.50 16.75
C PHE A 31 10.15 7.82 16.82
N THR A 32 10.86 8.94 16.88
CA THR A 32 10.26 10.27 16.99
C THR A 32 9.48 10.59 15.72
N HIS A 33 10.01 10.21 14.55
CA HIS A 33 9.31 10.32 13.28
C HIS A 33 7.97 9.57 13.28
N SER A 34 7.93 8.33 13.77
CA SER A 34 6.67 7.56 13.86
C SER A 34 5.65 8.21 14.79
N LEU A 35 6.09 8.81 15.90
CA LEU A 35 5.20 9.55 16.82
C LEU A 35 4.64 10.84 16.18
N GLU A 36 5.49 11.61 15.52
CA GLU A 36 5.07 12.84 14.83
C GLU A 36 4.18 12.53 13.62
N ALA A 37 4.44 11.43 12.91
CA ALA A 37 3.57 10.95 11.84
C ALA A 37 2.19 10.54 12.37
N LEU A 38 2.14 9.82 13.49
CA LEU A 38 0.89 9.48 14.19
C LEU A 38 0.14 10.75 14.65
N ARG A 39 0.86 11.74 15.18
CA ARG A 39 0.27 13.02 15.63
C ARG A 39 -0.35 13.78 14.47
N ALA A 40 0.31 13.79 13.31
CA ALA A 40 -0.14 14.50 12.12
C ALA A 40 -1.11 13.72 11.23
N CYS A 41 -1.32 12.42 11.48
CA CYS A 41 -2.26 11.61 10.71
C CYS A 41 -3.69 12.17 10.87
N PRO A 42 -4.36 12.56 9.77
CA PRO A 42 -5.69 13.17 9.82
C PRO A 42 -6.81 12.14 10.04
N SER A 43 -6.52 10.83 9.92
CA SER A 43 -7.52 9.80 10.19
C SER A 43 -7.75 9.62 11.69
N SER A 44 -9.03 9.54 12.07
CA SER A 44 -9.48 9.16 13.41
C SER A 44 -9.59 7.65 13.60
N ASP A 45 -9.48 6.87 12.53
CA ASP A 45 -9.58 5.41 12.58
C ASP A 45 -8.36 4.81 13.31
N PRO A 46 -8.55 4.09 14.43
CA PRO A 46 -7.44 3.54 15.21
C PRO A 46 -6.58 2.55 14.43
N VAL A 47 -7.12 1.84 13.44
CA VAL A 47 -6.36 0.90 12.59
C VAL A 47 -5.39 1.66 11.69
N VAL A 48 -5.85 2.77 11.11
CA VAL A 48 -5.02 3.64 10.25
C VAL A 48 -3.95 4.32 11.08
N ARG A 49 -4.31 4.83 12.26
CA ARG A 49 -3.38 5.44 13.21
C ARG A 49 -2.31 4.45 13.68
N LEU A 50 -2.70 3.21 13.98
CA LEU A 50 -1.76 2.14 14.32
C LEU A 50 -0.82 1.84 13.15
N ALA A 51 -1.34 1.73 11.92
CA ALA A 51 -0.50 1.55 10.73
C ALA A 51 0.47 2.72 10.53
N THR A 52 0.04 3.97 10.74
CA THR A 52 0.92 5.14 10.71
C THR A 52 2.01 5.08 11.79
N LEU A 53 1.70 4.62 12.99
CA LEU A 53 2.73 4.45 14.03
C LEU A 53 3.75 3.37 13.66
N LEU A 54 3.33 2.33 12.94
CA LEU A 54 4.14 1.15 12.64
C LEU A 54 4.77 1.14 11.24
N HIS A 55 4.53 2.15 10.41
CA HIS A 55 4.90 2.09 8.98
C HIS A 55 6.41 1.85 8.74
N ASP A 56 7.23 2.37 9.64
CA ASP A 56 8.69 2.31 9.61
C ASP A 56 9.31 1.36 10.65
N ILE A 57 8.48 0.53 11.30
CA ILE A 57 8.85 -0.26 12.48
C ILE A 57 10.11 -1.13 12.28
N ASP A 58 10.35 -1.60 11.06
CA ASP A 58 11.45 -2.51 10.73
C ASP A 58 12.64 -1.82 10.05
N LYS A 59 12.65 -0.49 9.91
CA LYS A 59 13.86 0.24 9.45
C LYS A 59 15.13 -0.23 10.20
N PRO A 60 15.14 -0.43 11.53
CA PRO A 60 16.33 -0.89 12.24
C PRO A 60 16.83 -2.26 11.77
N ALA A 61 15.91 -3.18 11.45
CA ALA A 61 16.24 -4.56 11.06
C ALA A 61 16.86 -4.65 9.66
N VAL A 62 16.60 -3.67 8.78
CA VAL A 62 17.12 -3.63 7.41
C VAL A 62 18.12 -2.49 7.18
N ALA A 63 18.55 -1.83 8.26
CA ALA A 63 19.48 -0.72 8.20
C ALA A 63 20.83 -1.17 7.63
N LYS A 64 21.31 -0.47 6.61
CA LYS A 64 22.65 -0.67 6.05
C LYS A 64 23.38 0.66 5.98
N ALA A 65 24.64 0.66 6.44
CA ALA A 65 25.51 1.81 6.25
C ALA A 65 26.00 1.84 4.79
N GLU A 66 25.83 2.98 4.12
CA GLU A 66 26.28 3.22 2.76
C GLU A 66 27.30 4.35 2.69
N GLY A 67 28.40 4.22 3.45
CA GLY A 67 29.53 5.14 3.39
C GLY A 67 29.11 6.62 3.51
N VAL A 68 29.44 7.43 2.49
CA VAL A 68 29.15 8.87 2.45
C VAL A 68 27.65 9.18 2.31
N ARG A 69 26.84 8.24 1.79
CA ARG A 69 25.39 8.43 1.56
C ARG A 69 24.55 8.25 2.84
N GLY A 70 25.17 7.86 3.95
CA GLY A 70 24.49 7.67 5.24
C GLY A 70 23.94 6.25 5.41
N VAL A 71 22.67 6.14 5.79
CA VAL A 71 21.99 4.86 6.08
C VAL A 71 20.85 4.62 5.10
N THR A 72 20.72 3.39 4.61
CA THR A 72 19.60 2.96 3.76
C THR A 72 18.75 1.89 4.44
N PHE A 73 17.49 1.80 4.03
CA PHE A 73 16.46 0.93 4.62
C PHE A 73 15.67 0.20 3.52
N TYR A 74 16.36 -0.44 2.57
CA TYR A 74 15.67 -1.10 1.46
C TYR A 74 14.75 -2.21 1.95
N ASN A 75 13.55 -2.27 1.38
CA ASN A 75 12.51 -3.26 1.69
C ASN A 75 12.00 -3.21 3.15
N HIS A 76 12.19 -2.11 3.89
CA HIS A 76 11.65 -1.98 5.25
C HIS A 76 10.12 -2.05 5.25
N GLU A 77 9.46 -1.64 4.17
CA GLU A 77 8.00 -1.73 4.04
C GLU A 77 7.53 -3.18 3.84
N VAL A 78 8.38 -4.06 3.29
CA VAL A 78 8.09 -5.50 3.17
C VAL A 78 8.20 -6.19 4.52
N SER A 79 9.33 -6.00 5.21
CA SER A 79 9.56 -6.60 6.54
C SER A 79 8.60 -6.00 7.57
N GLY A 80 8.52 -4.66 7.58
CA GLY A 80 7.71 -3.87 8.48
C GLY A 80 6.23 -4.21 8.41
N ALA A 81 5.69 -4.50 7.21
CA ALA A 81 4.30 -4.97 7.11
C ALA A 81 4.07 -6.28 7.85
N ARG A 82 5.02 -7.23 7.79
CA ARG A 82 4.94 -8.51 8.52
C ARG A 82 5.05 -8.29 10.02
N THR A 83 5.96 -7.42 10.46
CA THR A 83 6.08 -7.07 11.88
C THR A 83 4.84 -6.34 12.40
N ALA A 84 4.34 -5.34 11.67
CA ALA A 84 3.13 -4.62 12.02
C ALA A 84 1.91 -5.54 12.13
N LYS A 85 1.78 -6.53 11.22
CA LYS A 85 0.74 -7.55 11.30
C LYS A 85 0.87 -8.42 12.55
N ARG A 86 2.08 -8.87 12.90
CA ARG A 86 2.33 -9.63 14.14
C ARG A 86 1.99 -8.81 15.39
N VAL A 87 2.29 -7.51 15.38
CA VAL A 87 1.87 -6.59 16.45
C VAL A 87 0.34 -6.56 16.55
N ALA A 88 -0.37 -6.37 15.44
CA ALA A 88 -1.84 -6.39 15.39
C ALA A 88 -2.45 -7.73 15.89
N GLU A 89 -1.81 -8.85 15.53
CA GLU A 89 -2.18 -10.19 16.01
C GLU A 89 -1.97 -10.34 17.52
N ARG A 90 -0.86 -9.86 18.06
CA ARG A 90 -0.58 -9.87 19.52
C ARG A 90 -1.57 -9.00 20.29
N LEU A 91 -1.98 -7.88 19.70
CA LEU A 91 -3.03 -6.99 20.23
C LEU A 91 -4.46 -7.54 20.04
N LYS A 92 -4.62 -8.74 19.48
CA LYS A 92 -5.91 -9.42 19.28
C LYS A 92 -6.91 -8.62 18.43
N LEU A 93 -6.42 -7.84 17.47
CA LEU A 93 -7.30 -7.16 16.50
C LEU A 93 -8.04 -8.18 15.61
N PRO A 94 -9.26 -7.87 15.13
CA PRO A 94 -9.95 -8.69 14.15
C PRO A 94 -9.10 -8.95 12.89
N LYS A 95 -9.30 -10.09 12.22
CA LYS A 95 -8.47 -10.47 11.06
C LYS A 95 -8.46 -9.40 9.96
N LYS A 96 -9.62 -8.82 9.68
CA LYS A 96 -9.77 -7.70 8.72
C LYS A 96 -8.86 -6.50 9.05
N ASP A 97 -8.69 -6.18 10.34
CA ASP A 97 -7.90 -5.03 10.78
C ASP A 97 -6.41 -5.36 10.78
N GLN A 98 -6.04 -6.61 11.12
CA GLN A 98 -4.66 -7.10 10.94
C GLN A 98 -4.23 -7.01 9.47
N ASP A 99 -5.09 -7.42 8.55
CA ASP A 99 -4.82 -7.39 7.12
C ASP A 99 -4.79 -5.93 6.60
N ARG A 100 -5.63 -5.04 7.14
CA ARG A 100 -5.60 -3.60 6.82
C ARG A 100 -4.32 -2.92 7.32
N VAL A 101 -3.87 -3.21 8.54
CA VAL A 101 -2.55 -2.74 9.04
C VAL A 101 -1.43 -3.22 8.12
N PHE A 102 -1.42 -4.52 7.77
CA PHE A 102 -0.44 -5.07 6.84
C PHE A 102 -0.42 -4.31 5.51
N THR A 103 -1.58 -4.11 4.89
CA THR A 103 -1.72 -3.46 3.59
C THR A 103 -1.25 -2.01 3.62
N LEU A 104 -1.67 -1.24 4.64
CA LEU A 104 -1.27 0.15 4.80
C LEU A 104 0.24 0.29 4.98
N VAL A 105 0.87 -0.56 5.81
CA VAL A 105 2.32 -0.54 5.98
C VAL A 105 3.04 -1.06 4.73
N ARG A 106 2.54 -2.11 4.07
CA ARG A 106 3.21 -2.73 2.91
C ARG A 106 3.36 -1.77 1.73
N TRP A 107 2.39 -0.88 1.56
CA TRP A 107 2.28 -0.01 0.39
C TRP A 107 2.38 1.49 0.72
N HIS A 108 2.79 1.85 1.94
CA HIS A 108 2.96 3.26 2.34
C HIS A 108 4.04 3.97 1.50
N MET A 109 5.05 3.23 1.05
CA MET A 109 6.09 3.74 0.16
C MET A 109 5.56 3.85 -1.27
N PHE A 110 5.25 5.07 -1.69
CA PHE A 110 5.01 5.38 -3.10
C PHE A 110 5.53 6.78 -3.46
N VAL A 111 5.84 6.97 -4.74
CA VAL A 111 6.28 8.23 -5.33
C VAL A 111 5.29 8.60 -6.43
N TYR A 112 5.03 9.89 -6.57
CA TYR A 112 4.24 10.41 -7.68
C TYR A 112 5.06 11.41 -8.50
N GLU A 113 4.99 11.22 -9.82
CA GLU A 113 5.47 12.15 -10.83
C GLU A 113 4.36 12.37 -11.86
N SER A 114 4.24 13.58 -12.40
CA SER A 114 3.18 13.92 -13.37
C SER A 114 3.18 13.02 -14.61
N LYS A 115 4.35 12.52 -15.02
CA LYS A 115 4.51 11.58 -16.13
C LYS A 115 3.98 10.16 -15.86
N MET A 116 3.60 9.83 -14.61
CA MET A 116 3.03 8.51 -14.32
C MET A 116 1.75 8.30 -15.14
N THR A 117 1.57 7.10 -15.69
CA THR A 117 0.36 6.76 -16.44
C THR A 117 -0.82 6.48 -15.52
N ASP A 118 -2.04 6.70 -16.01
CA ASP A 118 -3.26 6.34 -15.26
C ASP A 118 -3.30 4.84 -14.93
N ALA A 119 -2.77 4.00 -15.81
CA ALA A 119 -2.58 2.58 -15.58
C ALA A 119 -1.73 2.28 -14.33
N SER A 120 -0.66 3.05 -14.12
CA SER A 120 0.18 2.93 -12.92
C SER A 120 -0.57 3.32 -11.65
N ILE A 121 -1.48 4.30 -11.75
CA ILE A 121 -2.36 4.72 -10.65
C ILE A 121 -3.41 3.63 -10.36
N ARG A 122 -4.06 3.06 -11.38
CA ARG A 122 -4.99 1.93 -11.20
C ARG A 122 -4.29 0.72 -10.57
N ARG A 123 -3.07 0.40 -10.99
CA ARG A 123 -2.24 -0.65 -10.36
C ARG A 123 -1.87 -0.33 -8.91
N PHE A 124 -1.68 0.94 -8.55
CA PHE A 124 -1.50 1.34 -7.15
C PHE A 124 -2.79 1.13 -6.35
N ILE A 125 -3.93 1.61 -6.86
CA ILE A 125 -5.25 1.42 -6.24
C ILE A 125 -5.54 -0.07 -6.00
N ARG A 126 -5.31 -0.92 -6.99
CA ARG A 126 -5.49 -2.37 -6.87
C ARG A 126 -4.61 -3.00 -5.79
N ARG A 127 -3.34 -2.62 -5.71
CA ARG A 127 -2.40 -3.16 -4.70
C ARG A 127 -2.80 -2.78 -3.27
N VAL A 128 -3.29 -1.56 -3.09
CA VAL A 128 -3.74 -1.02 -1.79
C VAL A 128 -5.15 -1.50 -1.43
N GLY A 129 -5.98 -1.82 -2.43
CA GLY A 129 -7.41 -2.03 -2.25
C GLY A 129 -8.18 -0.71 -2.31
N LYS A 130 -9.24 -0.68 -3.12
CA LYS A 130 -10.07 0.52 -3.38
C LYS A 130 -10.57 1.15 -2.08
N GLU A 131 -10.94 0.31 -1.11
CA GLU A 131 -11.45 0.68 0.19
C GLU A 131 -10.40 1.33 1.12
N ASN A 132 -9.10 1.08 0.91
CA ASN A 132 -8.03 1.59 1.78
C ASN A 132 -7.34 2.84 1.21
N ILE A 133 -7.71 3.30 0.01
CA ILE A 133 -6.98 4.38 -0.66
C ILE A 133 -7.06 5.71 0.08
N HIS A 134 -8.23 6.04 0.65
CA HIS A 134 -8.37 7.23 1.47
C HIS A 134 -7.46 7.18 2.70
N ASP A 135 -7.38 6.02 3.36
CA ASP A 135 -6.54 5.81 4.54
C ASP A 135 -5.05 5.82 4.20
N MET A 136 -4.68 5.30 3.03
CA MET A 136 -3.32 5.38 2.51
C MET A 136 -2.90 6.84 2.30
N MET A 137 -3.80 7.70 1.80
CA MET A 137 -3.53 9.14 1.69
C MET A 137 -3.40 9.81 3.06
N ALA A 138 -4.23 9.43 4.05
CA ALA A 138 -4.13 9.93 5.41
C ALA A 138 -2.81 9.53 6.07
N LEU A 139 -2.39 8.27 5.94
CA LEU A 139 -1.10 7.79 6.41
C LEU A 139 0.03 8.59 5.76
N ARG A 140 -0.02 8.79 4.43
CA ARG A 140 0.97 9.56 3.68
C ARG A 140 1.08 11.01 4.15
N ILE A 141 -0.03 11.66 4.50
CA ILE A 141 -0.02 13.02 5.07
C ILE A 141 0.72 13.01 6.41
N GLY A 142 0.40 12.05 7.28
CA GLY A 142 1.08 11.86 8.56
C GLY A 142 2.59 11.68 8.39
N ASP A 143 3.01 10.68 7.61
CA ASP A 143 4.41 10.41 7.26
C ASP A 143 5.15 11.68 6.79
N ARG A 144 4.58 12.41 5.82
CA ARG A 144 5.19 13.65 5.33
C ARG A 144 5.41 14.70 6.42
N VAL A 145 4.39 14.98 7.23
CA VAL A 145 4.49 15.98 8.30
C VAL A 145 5.44 15.51 9.39
N GLY A 146 5.38 14.23 9.76
CA GLY A 146 6.30 13.62 10.71
C GLY A 146 7.75 13.59 10.22
N GLY A 147 7.97 13.66 8.91
CA GLY A 147 9.29 13.83 8.29
C GLY A 147 9.77 15.29 8.22
N GLY A 148 8.97 16.27 8.66
CA GLY A 148 9.28 17.71 8.57
C GLY A 148 8.85 18.37 7.26
N SER A 149 8.10 17.67 6.40
CA SER A 149 7.54 18.24 5.17
C SER A 149 6.17 18.89 5.39
N LYS A 150 5.73 19.71 4.44
CA LYS A 150 4.34 20.20 4.41
C LYS A 150 3.35 19.05 4.18
N ALA A 151 2.20 19.12 4.85
CA ALA A 151 1.10 18.17 4.74
C ALA A 151 0.66 17.94 3.28
N THR A 152 0.56 19.02 2.52
CA THR A 152 0.19 18.99 1.11
C THR A 152 1.37 19.40 0.22
N SER A 153 1.28 19.00 -1.05
CA SER A 153 2.17 19.44 -2.12
C SER A 153 1.41 19.33 -3.44
N TRP A 154 1.83 20.05 -4.48
CA TRP A 154 1.20 19.93 -5.81
C TRP A 154 1.15 18.47 -6.28
N ARG A 155 2.21 17.68 -6.02
CA ARG A 155 2.28 16.25 -6.34
C ARG A 155 1.19 15.44 -5.62
N LEU A 156 0.98 15.68 -4.33
CA LEU A 156 -0.03 14.96 -3.55
C LEU A 156 -1.44 15.36 -4.00
N THR A 157 -1.68 16.65 -4.23
CA THR A 157 -2.98 17.15 -4.72
C THR A 157 -3.31 16.60 -6.10
N GLU A 158 -2.36 16.60 -7.02
CA GLU A 158 -2.55 16.06 -8.37
C GLU A 158 -2.77 14.54 -8.33
N LEU A 159 -1.98 13.80 -7.54
CA LEU A 159 -2.19 12.37 -7.34
C LEU A 159 -3.60 12.08 -6.80
N GLN A 160 -4.05 12.80 -5.77
CA GLN A 160 -5.39 12.62 -5.20
C GLN A 160 -6.49 12.86 -6.23
N LYS A 161 -6.35 13.91 -7.06
CA LYS A 161 -7.28 14.19 -8.17
C LYS A 161 -7.32 13.02 -9.16
N ARG A 162 -6.15 12.58 -9.64
CA ARG A 162 -6.06 11.49 -10.63
C ARG A 162 -6.54 10.17 -10.08
N ILE A 163 -6.24 9.85 -8.81
CA ILE A 163 -6.81 8.69 -8.13
C ILE A 163 -8.35 8.78 -8.19
N GLY A 164 -8.93 9.94 -7.84
CA GLY A 164 -10.37 10.19 -7.92
C GLY A 164 -10.97 9.91 -9.31
N GLU A 165 -10.28 10.31 -10.38
CA GLU A 165 -10.68 10.03 -11.76
C GLU A 165 -10.66 8.53 -12.08
N GLN A 166 -9.71 7.78 -11.52
CA GLN A 166 -9.58 6.33 -11.74
C GLN A 166 -10.59 5.47 -10.95
N PHE A 167 -11.33 6.02 -9.99
CA PHE A 167 -12.32 5.26 -9.20
C PHE A 167 -13.51 4.75 -10.02
N TYR A 168 -13.74 5.35 -11.19
CA TYR A 168 -14.81 5.00 -12.14
C TYR A 168 -14.38 3.95 -13.18
N GLU A 169 -13.07 3.64 -13.24
CA GLU A 169 -12.52 2.63 -14.14
C GLU A 169 -12.53 1.24 -13.47
N PRO A 170 -12.34 0.14 -14.24
CA PRO A 170 -12.18 -1.20 -13.69
C PRO A 170 -10.96 -1.30 -12.76
N LEU A 171 -11.18 -1.76 -11.52
CA LEU A 171 -10.15 -1.82 -10.46
C LEU A 171 -10.03 -3.20 -9.80
N SER A 172 -10.94 -4.11 -10.12
CA SER A 172 -10.93 -5.50 -9.69
C SER A 172 -11.36 -6.44 -10.82
N LEU A 173 -11.08 -7.74 -10.66
CA LEU A 173 -11.54 -8.77 -11.60
C LEU A 173 -13.07 -8.79 -11.76
N LYS A 174 -13.81 -8.32 -10.75
CA LYS A 174 -15.28 -8.25 -10.80
C LYS A 174 -15.79 -7.15 -11.72
N ASP A 175 -14.93 -6.20 -12.09
CA ASP A 175 -15.28 -5.10 -12.98
C ASP A 175 -15.03 -5.47 -14.45
N LEU A 176 -14.47 -6.67 -14.74
CA LEU A 176 -14.36 -7.17 -16.11
C LEU A 176 -15.75 -7.40 -16.71
N ALA A 177 -15.90 -7.11 -18.00
CA ALA A 177 -17.12 -7.38 -18.77
C ALA A 177 -17.36 -8.88 -19.04
N ILE A 178 -16.40 -9.72 -18.68
CA ILE A 178 -16.50 -11.18 -18.72
C ILE A 178 -16.12 -11.78 -17.37
N ASP A 179 -16.56 -13.01 -17.13
CA ASP A 179 -16.23 -13.76 -15.92
C ASP A 179 -15.60 -15.13 -16.23
N GLY A 180 -15.41 -15.94 -15.19
CA GLY A 180 -14.85 -17.28 -15.35
C GLY A 180 -15.72 -18.23 -16.17
N ALA A 181 -17.04 -18.06 -16.18
CA ALA A 181 -17.94 -18.88 -16.99
C ALA A 181 -17.76 -18.56 -18.48
N ASP A 182 -17.66 -17.28 -18.83
CA ASP A 182 -17.37 -16.84 -20.20
C ASP A 182 -16.03 -17.43 -20.70
N VAL A 183 -14.99 -17.42 -19.87
CA VAL A 183 -13.68 -18.03 -20.20
C VAL A 183 -13.80 -19.54 -20.44
N MET A 184 -14.44 -20.27 -19.52
CA MET A 184 -14.61 -21.72 -19.61
C MET A 184 -15.41 -22.12 -20.85
N GLN A 185 -16.49 -21.40 -21.16
CA GLN A 185 -17.32 -21.63 -22.33
C GLN A 185 -16.55 -21.34 -23.63
N THR A 186 -15.83 -20.22 -23.69
CA THR A 186 -15.14 -19.77 -24.91
C THR A 186 -13.97 -20.67 -25.27
N LEU A 187 -13.20 -21.12 -24.28
CA LEU A 187 -11.99 -21.94 -24.48
C LEU A 187 -12.23 -23.44 -24.29
N ASN A 188 -13.47 -23.84 -23.98
CA ASN A 188 -13.84 -25.23 -23.68
C ASN A 188 -12.94 -25.89 -22.61
N ILE A 189 -12.64 -25.14 -21.54
CA ILE A 189 -11.82 -25.62 -20.41
C ILE A 189 -12.66 -25.81 -19.15
N LYS A 190 -12.25 -26.77 -18.31
CA LYS A 190 -12.89 -27.03 -17.01
C LYS A 190 -12.43 -26.02 -15.93
N PRO A 191 -13.21 -25.87 -14.83
CA PRO A 191 -12.80 -25.04 -13.69
C PRO A 191 -11.40 -25.41 -13.21
N SER A 192 -10.49 -24.45 -13.27
CA SER A 192 -9.08 -24.65 -12.95
C SER A 192 -8.37 -23.32 -12.66
N ARG A 193 -7.16 -23.40 -12.09
CA ARG A 193 -6.30 -22.24 -11.85
C ARG A 193 -6.04 -21.43 -13.14
N LYS A 194 -5.98 -22.09 -14.30
CA LYS A 194 -5.77 -21.46 -15.61
C LYS A 194 -6.83 -20.40 -15.92
N VAL A 195 -8.09 -20.61 -15.51
CA VAL A 195 -9.18 -19.62 -15.70
C VAL A 195 -8.86 -18.31 -15.00
N GLY A 196 -8.41 -18.38 -13.74
CA GLY A 196 -8.01 -17.20 -12.98
C GLY A 196 -6.77 -16.51 -13.55
N GLU A 197 -5.80 -17.28 -14.05
CA GLU A 197 -4.61 -16.73 -14.72
C GLU A 197 -4.99 -15.95 -15.98
N ILE A 198 -5.90 -16.49 -16.81
CA ILE A 198 -6.41 -15.81 -18.00
C ILE A 198 -7.15 -14.51 -17.65
N LEU A 199 -8.07 -14.56 -16.67
CA LEU A 199 -8.77 -13.36 -16.22
C LEU A 199 -7.81 -12.28 -15.69
N ASN A 200 -6.74 -12.68 -14.97
CA ASN A 200 -5.73 -11.74 -14.52
C ASN A 200 -4.93 -11.15 -15.69
N THR A 201 -4.56 -11.96 -16.69
CA THR A 201 -3.87 -11.46 -17.90
C THR A 201 -4.71 -10.41 -18.62
N LEU A 202 -5.98 -10.72 -18.90
CA LEU A 202 -6.90 -9.77 -19.52
C LEU A 202 -7.09 -8.53 -18.65
N PHE A 203 -7.18 -8.71 -17.34
CA PHE A 203 -7.35 -7.59 -16.43
C PHE A 203 -6.13 -6.67 -16.42
N GLU A 204 -4.90 -7.18 -16.54
CA GLU A 204 -3.72 -6.32 -16.68
C GLU A 204 -3.75 -5.52 -17.99
N GLU A 205 -4.28 -6.08 -19.09
CA GLU A 205 -4.54 -5.31 -20.34
C GLU A 205 -5.59 -4.21 -20.13
N ILE A 206 -6.67 -4.50 -19.39
CA ILE A 206 -7.71 -3.51 -19.05
C ILE A 206 -7.18 -2.43 -18.11
N LEU A 207 -6.27 -2.78 -17.21
CA LEU A 207 -5.58 -1.80 -16.37
C LEU A 207 -4.72 -0.86 -17.20
N ASP A 208 -4.26 -1.23 -18.39
CA ASP A 208 -3.56 -0.32 -19.30
C ASP A 208 -4.54 0.51 -20.14
N ASP A 209 -5.58 -0.11 -20.69
CA ASP A 209 -6.62 0.55 -21.49
C ASP A 209 -8.03 0.08 -21.11
N PRO A 210 -8.73 0.81 -20.22
CA PRO A 210 -10.06 0.44 -19.75
C PRO A 210 -11.13 0.35 -20.83
N LYS A 211 -10.92 1.04 -21.97
CA LYS A 211 -11.90 1.06 -23.07
C LYS A 211 -12.07 -0.30 -23.74
N LYS A 212 -11.07 -1.18 -23.60
CA LYS A 212 -11.12 -2.56 -24.10
C LYS A 212 -11.98 -3.48 -23.25
N ASN A 213 -12.54 -2.99 -22.13
CA ASN A 213 -13.40 -3.77 -21.24
C ASN A 213 -14.81 -3.93 -21.83
N VAL A 214 -14.89 -4.48 -23.04
CA VAL A 214 -16.11 -4.74 -23.80
C VAL A 214 -16.20 -6.24 -24.00
N LYS A 215 -17.35 -6.83 -23.67
CA LYS A 215 -17.54 -8.28 -23.65
C LYS A 215 -17.11 -8.96 -24.95
N ASP A 216 -17.56 -8.45 -26.11
CA ASP A 216 -17.23 -9.03 -27.41
C ASP A 216 -15.74 -8.94 -27.75
N GLU A 217 -15.08 -7.84 -27.40
CA GLU A 217 -13.64 -7.67 -27.60
C GLU A 217 -12.84 -8.63 -26.72
N LEU A 218 -13.24 -8.80 -25.46
CA LEU A 218 -12.60 -9.73 -24.53
C LEU A 218 -12.81 -11.19 -24.96
N ILE A 219 -13.99 -11.55 -25.46
CA ILE A 219 -14.23 -12.89 -26.03
C ILE A 219 -13.36 -13.15 -27.25
N LYS A 220 -13.17 -12.14 -28.12
CA LYS A 220 -12.25 -12.25 -29.25
C LYS A 220 -10.80 -12.44 -28.76
N ARG A 221 -10.38 -11.62 -27.80
CA ARG A 221 -9.05 -11.69 -27.20
C ARG A 221 -8.77 -13.04 -26.52
N LEU A 222 -9.76 -13.65 -25.88
CA LEU A 222 -9.65 -14.99 -25.30
C LEU A 222 -9.21 -16.03 -26.33
N LYS A 223 -9.79 -16.01 -27.53
CA LYS A 223 -9.46 -16.97 -28.60
C LYS A 223 -8.04 -16.82 -29.14
N GLU A 224 -7.39 -15.68 -28.89
CA GLU A 224 -6.00 -15.42 -29.25
C GLU A 224 -5.00 -15.88 -28.16
N LEU A 225 -5.50 -16.24 -26.97
CA LEU A 225 -4.72 -16.68 -25.81
C LEU A 225 -4.67 -18.21 -25.66
N ASP A 226 -5.33 -18.95 -26.56
CA ASP A 226 -5.24 -20.42 -26.65
C ASP A 226 -3.92 -20.85 -27.32
#